data_AF-A0A7V9N2Y8-F1
#
_entry.id   AF-A0A7V9N2Y8-F1
#
_cell.length_a   1.000
_cell.length_b   1.000
_cell.length_c   1.000
_cell.angle_alpha   90.00
_cell.angle_beta   90.00
_cell.angle_gamma   90.00
#
_symmetry.space_group_name_H-M   'P 1'
#
loop_
_entity.id
_entity.type
_entity.pdbx_description
1 polymer ?
#
loop_
_entity_poly.entity_id
_entity_poly.type
_entity_poly.pdbx_seq_one_letter_code
_entity_poly.pdbx_strand_id
1 'polypeptide(L)'
;MRVIEGKRVRDIPAADIATWANKYQEITVDLGAGDGRFVRHQARQNPESGAIAVDLCETTLRAGAPSAADNAMFVVADALTLPREWGEIATRVSINFPWGSLLRGLIRGDERFLDGLIAVGRRRAAFDFMINAGALAETGLSLDAAGNRIMAMLRNHGVSVRPMAVIGAADLRRQPTSWA
;
A
#
# COMPACT_ATOMS: atom_id res chain seq x y z
N MET A 1 -7.34 -6.21 14.35
CA MET A 1 -6.09 -5.79 13.67
C MET A 1 -5.17 -5.20 14.72
N ARG A 2 -3.87 -5.07 14.45
CA ARG A 2 -2.95 -4.46 15.43
C ARG A 2 -2.41 -3.15 14.90
N VAL A 3 -2.37 -2.13 15.74
CA VAL A 3 -1.76 -0.84 15.42
C VAL A 3 -0.56 -0.57 16.30
N ILE A 4 0.50 -0.04 15.68
CA ILE A 4 1.73 0.39 16.35
C ILE A 4 1.68 1.91 16.55
N GLU A 5 1.78 2.34 17.82
CA GLU A 5 1.82 3.74 18.22
C GLU A 5 3.07 3.99 19.06
N GLY A 6 4.07 4.64 18.47
CA GLY A 6 5.39 4.75 19.08
C GLY A 6 5.98 3.36 19.37
N LYS A 7 6.05 3.00 20.66
CA LYS A 7 6.55 1.69 21.13
C LYS A 7 5.44 0.69 21.45
N ARG A 8 4.17 1.13 21.53
CA ARG A 8 3.04 0.30 21.95
C ARG A 8 2.42 -0.38 20.76
N VAL A 9 1.89 -1.59 20.98
CA VAL A 9 1.00 -2.27 20.03
C VAL A 9 -0.31 -2.53 20.71
N ARG A 10 -1.40 -2.24 20.00
CA ARG A 10 -2.76 -2.40 20.48
C ARG A 10 -3.57 -3.17 19.45
N ASP A 11 -4.33 -4.16 19.92
CA ASP A 11 -5.40 -4.73 19.13
C ASP A 11 -6.55 -3.72 19.04
N ILE A 12 -6.96 -3.42 17.83
CA ILE A 12 -8.11 -2.56 17.55
C ILE A 12 -9.02 -3.19 16.47
N PRO A 13 -10.33 -2.97 16.55
CA PRO A 13 -11.28 -3.30 15.48
C PRO A 13 -10.92 -2.63 14.16
N ALA A 14 -11.23 -3.29 13.04
CA ALA A 14 -11.04 -2.70 11.71
C ALA A 14 -11.86 -1.39 11.52
N ALA A 15 -13.04 -1.33 12.15
CA ALA A 15 -13.91 -0.15 12.13
C ALA A 15 -13.28 1.09 12.80
N ASP A 16 -12.41 0.91 13.79
CA ASP A 16 -11.74 2.03 14.47
C ASP A 16 -10.70 2.67 13.56
N ILE A 17 -10.05 1.87 12.69
CA ILE A 17 -9.12 2.36 11.68
C ILE A 17 -9.87 3.15 10.61
N ALA A 18 -11.02 2.64 10.16
CA ALA A 18 -11.88 3.38 9.24
C ALA A 18 -12.40 4.70 9.87
N THR A 19 -12.72 4.69 11.16
CA THR A 19 -13.13 5.90 11.91
C THR A 19 -12.00 6.92 11.99
N TRP A 20 -10.76 6.47 12.25
CA TRP A 20 -9.59 7.34 12.21
C TRP A 20 -9.38 7.90 10.80
N ALA A 21 -9.54 7.06 9.76
CA ALA A 21 -9.38 7.46 8.37
C ALA A 21 -10.39 8.55 7.96
N ASN A 22 -11.65 8.43 8.38
CA ASN A 22 -12.70 9.37 8.01
C ASN A 22 -12.52 10.79 8.57
N LYS A 23 -11.52 11.04 9.43
CA LYS A 23 -11.14 12.39 9.87
C LYS A 23 -10.46 13.20 8.76
N TYR A 24 -9.93 12.52 7.74
CA TYR A 24 -9.13 13.15 6.69
C TYR A 24 -9.89 13.16 5.37
N GLN A 25 -9.83 14.29 4.67
CA GLN A 25 -10.35 14.41 3.31
C GLN A 25 -9.50 13.60 2.34
N GLU A 26 -8.18 13.62 2.50
CA GLU A 26 -7.22 12.86 1.70
C GLU A 26 -6.55 11.77 2.53
N ILE A 27 -6.53 10.54 2.00
CA ILE A 27 -5.88 9.39 2.63
C ILE A 27 -5.10 8.55 1.65
N THR A 28 -3.85 8.28 2.03
CA THR A 28 -3.02 7.25 1.39
C THR A 28 -2.99 5.98 2.25
N VAL A 29 -3.30 4.83 1.65
CA VAL A 29 -3.07 3.50 2.25
C VAL A 29 -1.96 2.82 1.46
N ASP A 30 -0.83 2.52 2.10
CA ASP A 30 0.32 1.84 1.51
C ASP A 30 0.34 0.38 1.97
N LEU A 31 0.22 -0.55 1.03
CA LEU A 31 0.15 -1.99 1.29
C LEU A 31 1.52 -2.64 1.05
N GLY A 32 1.97 -3.46 2.01
CA GLY A 32 3.33 -3.98 2.01
C GLY A 32 4.35 -2.87 2.32
N ALA A 33 4.00 -1.99 3.25
CA ALA A 33 4.74 -0.75 3.52
C ALA A 33 6.14 -0.98 4.12
N GLY A 34 6.48 -2.20 4.53
CA GLY A 34 7.74 -2.56 5.17
C GLY A 34 7.98 -1.75 6.44
N ASP A 35 8.96 -0.84 6.40
CA ASP A 35 9.28 0.03 7.52
C ASP A 35 8.39 1.28 7.58
N GLY A 36 7.45 1.44 6.64
CA GLY A 36 6.54 2.58 6.54
C GLY A 36 7.22 3.92 6.25
N ARG A 37 8.45 3.94 5.71
CA ARG A 37 9.15 5.18 5.37
C ARG A 37 8.38 6.05 4.39
N PHE A 38 7.73 5.44 3.40
CA PHE A 38 6.87 6.13 2.44
C PHE A 38 5.72 6.85 3.15
N VAL A 39 5.00 6.14 4.03
CA VAL A 39 3.89 6.70 4.82
C VAL A 39 4.35 7.83 5.74
N ARG A 40 5.51 7.69 6.41
CA ARG A 40 6.08 8.82 7.19
C ARG A 40 6.37 10.03 6.33
N HIS A 41 6.92 9.82 5.15
CA HIS A 41 7.19 10.91 4.22
C HIS A 41 5.89 11.61 3.83
N GLN A 42 4.88 10.84 3.40
CA GLN A 42 3.57 11.37 3.01
C GLN A 42 2.92 12.19 4.13
N ALA A 43 2.90 11.65 5.35
CA ALA A 43 2.32 12.32 6.52
C ALA A 43 3.04 13.62 6.88
N ARG A 44 4.38 13.65 6.76
CA ARG A 44 5.19 14.86 7.02
C ARG A 44 5.01 15.93 5.95
N GLN A 45 4.89 15.53 4.68
CA GLN A 45 4.71 16.48 3.58
C GLN A 45 3.28 17.04 3.54
N ASN A 46 2.29 16.30 4.05
CA ASN A 46 0.88 16.68 4.00
C ASN A 46 0.22 16.51 5.38
N PRO A 47 0.42 17.45 6.32
CA PRO A 47 -0.10 17.34 7.70
C PRO A 47 -1.63 17.20 7.79
N GLU A 48 -2.36 17.74 6.80
CA GLU A 48 -3.82 17.68 6.72
C GLU A 48 -4.35 16.37 6.11
N SER A 49 -3.47 15.49 5.63
CA SER A 49 -3.81 14.22 4.99
C SER A 49 -3.44 13.04 5.88
N GLY A 50 -4.27 12.00 5.90
CA GLY A 50 -3.96 10.77 6.62
C GLY A 50 -3.08 9.83 5.79
N ALA A 51 -2.20 9.07 6.44
CA ALA A 51 -1.42 8.03 5.79
C ALA A 51 -1.38 6.75 6.63
N ILE A 52 -1.68 5.60 6.02
CA ILE A 52 -1.74 4.30 6.69
C ILE A 52 -0.70 3.37 6.07
N ALA A 53 0.24 2.88 6.87
CA ALA A 53 1.17 1.81 6.50
C ALA A 53 0.57 0.47 6.89
N VAL A 54 0.44 -0.46 5.95
CA VAL A 54 -0.05 -1.82 6.20
C VAL A 54 1.04 -2.82 5.85
N ASP A 55 1.40 -3.67 6.80
CA ASP A 55 2.35 -4.77 6.56
C ASP A 55 2.07 -5.96 7.47
N LEU A 56 2.41 -7.16 7.01
CA LEU A 56 2.35 -8.38 7.83
C LEU A 56 3.47 -8.41 8.88
N CYS A 57 4.61 -7.80 8.58
CA CYS A 57 5.82 -7.83 9.39
C CYS A 57 5.82 -6.72 10.45
N GLU A 58 5.32 -7.04 11.64
CA GLU A 58 5.31 -6.11 12.77
C GLU A 58 6.70 -5.57 13.12
N THR A 59 7.74 -6.41 13.06
CA THR A 59 9.11 -6.02 13.44
C THR A 59 9.64 -4.92 12.53
N THR A 60 9.42 -5.02 11.22
CA THR A 60 9.82 -4.00 10.25
C THR A 60 9.02 -2.71 10.45
N LEU A 61 7.69 -2.81 10.61
CA LEU A 61 6.85 -1.63 10.87
C LEU A 61 7.23 -0.90 12.17
N ARG A 62 7.53 -1.65 13.24
CA ARG A 62 7.96 -1.11 14.53
C ARG A 62 9.24 -0.28 14.45
N ALA A 63 10.15 -0.62 13.55
CA ALA A 63 11.36 0.18 13.35
C ALA A 63 11.03 1.60 12.85
N GLY A 64 9.94 1.75 12.10
CA GLY A 64 9.50 3.02 11.53
C GLY A 64 8.54 3.85 12.39
N ALA A 65 7.68 3.20 13.17
CA ALA A 65 6.59 3.85 13.89
C ALA A 65 7.00 4.94 14.91
N PRO A 66 8.14 4.87 15.63
CA PRO A 66 8.51 5.89 16.62
C PRO A 66 8.69 7.30 16.06
N SER A 67 8.90 7.44 14.74
CA SER A 67 9.10 8.72 14.06
C SER A 67 7.86 9.20 13.28
N ALA A 68 6.71 8.56 13.51
CA ALA A 68 5.43 8.87 12.88
C ALA A 68 4.84 10.19 13.40
N ALA A 69 4.22 10.96 12.52
CA ALA A 69 3.36 12.08 12.89
C ALA A 69 1.95 11.58 13.26
N ASP A 70 1.13 12.42 13.90
CA ASP A 70 -0.21 12.05 14.38
C ASP A 70 -1.18 11.65 13.24
N ASN A 71 -0.91 12.11 12.03
CA ASN A 71 -1.62 11.76 10.80
C ASN A 71 -1.07 10.52 10.08
N ALA A 72 -0.17 9.76 10.73
CA ALA A 72 0.31 8.47 10.24
C ALA A 72 -0.12 7.33 11.17
N MET A 73 -0.63 6.24 10.58
CA MET A 73 -0.99 5.01 11.30
C MET A 73 -0.23 3.81 10.75
N PHE A 74 0.23 2.92 11.64
CA PHE A 74 1.00 1.73 11.29
C PHE A 74 0.19 0.49 11.70
N VAL A 75 -0.32 -0.24 10.73
CA VAL A 75 -1.25 -1.36 10.90
C VAL A 75 -0.54 -2.66 10.54
N VAL A 76 -0.50 -3.58 11.49
CA VAL A 76 -0.08 -4.96 11.23
C VAL A 76 -1.29 -5.75 10.74
N ALA A 77 -1.31 -6.08 9.45
CA ALA A 77 -2.36 -6.83 8.80
C ALA A 77 -1.90 -7.43 7.46
N ASP A 78 -2.67 -8.40 6.97
CA ASP A 78 -2.46 -8.98 5.65
C ASP A 78 -3.13 -8.13 4.56
N ALA A 79 -2.33 -7.61 3.64
CA ALA A 79 -2.83 -6.89 2.47
C ALA A 79 -3.66 -7.76 1.52
N LEU A 80 -3.52 -9.09 1.58
CA LEU A 80 -4.30 -10.03 0.77
C LEU A 80 -5.71 -10.28 1.33
N THR A 81 -5.97 -9.92 2.58
CA THR A 81 -7.26 -10.18 3.26
C THR A 81 -7.74 -8.95 4.03
N LEU A 82 -7.77 -7.80 3.35
CA LEU A 82 -8.24 -6.55 3.94
C LEU A 82 -9.73 -6.65 4.36
N PRO A 83 -10.09 -6.07 5.51
CA PRO A 83 -11.43 -6.18 6.07
C PRO A 83 -12.41 -5.30 5.31
N ARG A 84 -13.66 -5.77 5.17
CA ARG A 84 -14.73 -5.02 4.47
C ARG A 84 -15.00 -3.65 5.10
N GLU A 85 -14.72 -3.50 6.39
CA GLU A 85 -14.84 -2.25 7.15
C GLU A 85 -13.95 -1.13 6.59
N TRP A 86 -12.94 -1.45 5.78
CA TRP A 86 -12.09 -0.48 5.10
C TRP A 86 -12.60 -0.09 3.72
N GLY A 87 -13.82 -0.48 3.36
CA GLY A 87 -14.47 -0.03 2.13
C GLY A 87 -14.50 1.50 2.02
N GLU A 88 -14.07 2.02 0.88
CA GLU A 88 -14.08 3.44 0.51
C GLU A 88 -13.38 4.38 1.51
N ILE A 89 -12.29 3.94 2.16
CA ILE A 89 -11.55 4.82 3.11
C ILE A 89 -10.46 5.64 2.43
N ALA A 90 -9.87 5.16 1.33
CA ALA A 90 -8.65 5.72 0.77
C ALA A 90 -8.90 6.56 -0.49
N THR A 91 -8.35 7.77 -0.56
CA THR A 91 -8.28 8.51 -1.83
C THR A 91 -7.12 8.05 -2.70
N ARG A 92 -6.13 7.40 -2.09
CA ARG A 92 -4.98 6.80 -2.76
C ARG A 92 -4.59 5.48 -2.12
N VAL A 93 -4.35 4.46 -2.93
CA VAL A 93 -3.80 3.18 -2.51
C VAL A 93 -2.47 2.95 -3.23
N SER A 94 -1.41 2.65 -2.49
CA SER A 94 -0.10 2.38 -3.06
C SER A 94 0.38 0.98 -2.71
N ILE A 95 1.12 0.37 -3.65
CA ILE A 95 1.91 -0.84 -3.42
C ILE A 95 3.32 -0.55 -3.94
N ASN A 96 4.24 -0.31 -3.02
CA ASN A 96 5.61 0.10 -3.35
C ASN A 96 6.59 -1.06 -3.16
N PHE A 97 7.16 -1.53 -4.27
CA PHE A 97 8.18 -2.58 -4.33
C PHE A 97 7.76 -3.88 -3.60
N PRO A 98 6.58 -4.44 -3.91
CA PRO A 98 6.08 -5.61 -3.19
C PRO A 98 6.99 -6.81 -3.40
N TRP A 99 7.14 -7.65 -2.37
CA TRP A 99 7.79 -8.94 -2.44
C TRP A 99 6.82 -10.06 -2.06
N GLY A 100 7.22 -11.30 -2.34
CA GLY A 100 6.68 -12.47 -1.68
C GLY A 100 5.22 -12.73 -2.02
N SER A 101 4.38 -12.93 -1.01
CA SER A 101 2.95 -13.22 -1.20
C SER A 101 2.19 -12.06 -1.86
N LEU A 102 2.51 -10.81 -1.51
CA LEU A 102 1.85 -9.63 -2.09
C LEU A 102 2.14 -9.49 -3.58
N LEU A 103 3.42 -9.61 -3.97
CA LEU A 103 3.81 -9.61 -5.39
C LEU A 103 3.14 -10.76 -6.16
N ARG A 104 3.14 -11.98 -5.59
CA ARG A 104 2.50 -13.14 -6.22
C ARG A 104 0.99 -12.98 -6.35
N GLY A 105 0.31 -12.42 -5.34
CA GLY A 105 -1.13 -12.14 -5.39
C GLY A 105 -1.47 -11.16 -6.50
N LEU A 106 -0.71 -10.07 -6.58
CA LEU A 106 -0.87 -9.04 -7.62
C LEU A 106 -0.64 -9.59 -9.02
N ILE A 107 0.41 -10.39 -9.23
CA ILE A 107 0.73 -10.98 -10.53
C ILE A 107 -0.27 -12.05 -10.92
N ARG A 108 -0.67 -12.93 -9.98
CA ARG A 108 -1.63 -14.00 -10.28
C ARG A 108 -3.00 -13.45 -10.65
N GLY A 109 -3.32 -12.24 -10.19
CA GLY A 109 -4.62 -11.63 -10.41
C GLY A 109 -5.69 -12.35 -9.61
N ASP A 110 -5.40 -12.62 -8.34
CA ASP A 110 -6.39 -13.19 -7.42
C ASP A 110 -7.56 -12.21 -7.28
N GLU A 111 -8.73 -12.57 -7.81
CA GLU A 111 -9.93 -11.71 -7.85
C GLU A 111 -10.32 -11.23 -6.46
N ARG A 112 -10.21 -12.09 -5.43
CA ARG A 112 -10.58 -11.69 -4.05
C ARG A 112 -9.65 -10.63 -3.50
N PHE A 113 -8.36 -10.76 -3.77
CA PHE A 113 -7.38 -9.75 -3.39
C PHE A 113 -7.67 -8.42 -4.09
N LEU A 114 -8.00 -8.47 -5.38
CA LEU A 114 -8.24 -7.28 -6.18
C LEU A 114 -9.55 -6.57 -5.84
N ASP A 115 -10.62 -7.33 -5.62
CA ASP A 115 -11.88 -6.81 -5.11
C ASP A 115 -11.65 -6.12 -3.77
N GLY A 116 -10.90 -6.75 -2.85
CA GLY A 116 -10.53 -6.14 -1.58
C GLY A 116 -9.69 -4.88 -1.75
N LEU A 117 -8.69 -4.91 -2.62
CA LEU A 117 -7.83 -3.77 -2.94
C LEU A 117 -8.63 -2.59 -3.47
N ILE A 118 -9.49 -2.83 -4.45
CA ILE A 118 -10.29 -1.80 -5.11
C ILE A 118 -11.36 -1.27 -4.15
N ALA A 119 -11.97 -2.15 -3.36
CA ALA A 119 -12.97 -1.77 -2.36
C ALA A 119 -12.41 -0.78 -1.32
N VAL A 120 -11.11 -0.85 -0.98
CA VAL A 120 -10.48 0.11 -0.05
C VAL A 120 -10.47 1.54 -0.61
N GLY A 121 -10.37 1.68 -1.94
CA GLY A 121 -10.40 2.97 -2.61
C GLY A 121 -11.79 3.59 -2.60
N ARG A 122 -11.86 4.88 -2.29
CA ARG A 122 -13.02 5.73 -2.57
C ARG A 122 -13.32 5.76 -4.06
N ARG A 123 -14.50 6.26 -4.42
CA ARG A 123 -14.81 6.63 -5.80
C ARG A 123 -13.72 7.54 -6.36
N ARG A 124 -13.13 7.13 -7.49
CA ARG A 124 -12.01 7.81 -8.19
C ARG A 124 -10.68 7.79 -7.43
N ALA A 125 -10.49 6.86 -6.48
CA ALA A 125 -9.21 6.68 -5.83
C ALA A 125 -8.09 6.41 -6.85
N ALA A 126 -6.90 6.95 -6.57
CA ALA A 126 -5.70 6.65 -7.33
C ALA A 126 -5.07 5.35 -6.81
N PHE A 127 -4.64 4.48 -7.73
CA PHE A 127 -3.91 3.26 -7.40
C PHE A 127 -2.52 3.33 -8.02
N ASP A 128 -1.49 3.31 -7.19
CA ASP A 128 -0.09 3.40 -7.63
C ASP A 128 0.66 2.11 -7.31
N PHE A 129 1.31 1.55 -8.33
CA PHE A 129 2.08 0.32 -8.22
C PHE A 129 3.49 0.56 -8.70
N MET A 130 4.47 0.33 -7.82
CA MET A 130 5.88 0.32 -8.18
C MET A 130 6.40 -1.10 -8.02
N ILE A 131 6.77 -1.76 -9.11
CA ILE A 131 7.19 -3.16 -9.09
C ILE A 131 8.71 -3.24 -9.22
N ASN A 132 9.34 -4.00 -8.33
CA ASN A 132 10.78 -4.25 -8.39
C ASN A 132 11.09 -5.31 -9.45
N ALA A 133 11.95 -4.96 -10.42
CA ALA A 133 12.35 -5.86 -11.50
C ALA A 133 13.09 -7.12 -11.01
N GLY A 134 13.93 -6.98 -9.98
CA GLY A 134 14.67 -8.09 -9.37
C GLY A 134 13.74 -9.07 -8.67
N ALA A 135 12.83 -8.58 -7.81
CA ALA A 135 11.83 -9.42 -7.15
C ALA A 135 10.90 -10.12 -8.18
N LEU A 136 10.62 -9.45 -9.29
CA LEU A 136 9.83 -10.04 -10.37
C LEU A 136 10.57 -11.16 -11.11
N ALA A 137 11.88 -11.03 -11.31
CA ALA A 137 12.68 -12.06 -11.97
C ALA A 137 12.62 -13.41 -11.24
N GLU A 138 12.48 -13.40 -9.91
CA GLU A 138 12.28 -14.61 -9.09
C GLU A 138 10.95 -15.34 -9.40
N THR A 139 9.99 -14.65 -10.01
CA THR A 139 8.70 -15.23 -10.43
C THR A 139 8.73 -15.83 -11.83
N GLY A 140 9.84 -15.64 -12.57
CA GLY A 140 9.98 -16.06 -13.96
C GLY A 140 9.25 -15.18 -14.98
N LEU A 141 8.69 -14.04 -14.57
CA LEU A 141 8.02 -13.08 -15.47
C LEU A 141 8.93 -11.90 -15.81
N SER A 142 8.77 -11.38 -17.04
CA SER A 142 9.35 -10.10 -17.43
C SER A 142 8.52 -8.93 -16.88
N LEU A 143 9.15 -7.76 -16.74
CA LEU A 143 8.47 -6.51 -16.37
C LEU A 143 7.26 -6.22 -17.26
N ASP A 144 7.42 -6.36 -18.57
CA ASP A 144 6.33 -6.13 -19.52
C ASP A 144 5.18 -7.12 -19.34
N ALA A 145 5.47 -8.40 -19.12
CA ALA A 145 4.44 -9.41 -18.93
C ALA A 145 3.64 -9.17 -17.64
N ALA A 146 4.34 -8.86 -16.54
CA ALA A 146 3.70 -8.55 -15.26
C ALA A 146 2.90 -7.25 -15.32
N GLY A 147 3.49 -6.20 -15.88
CA GLY A 147 2.84 -4.90 -16.06
C GLY A 147 1.58 -5.02 -16.91
N ASN A 148 1.65 -5.68 -18.07
CA ASN A 148 0.48 -5.90 -18.93
C ASN A 148 -0.62 -6.68 -18.22
N ARG A 149 -0.25 -7.71 -17.44
CA ARG A 149 -1.22 -8.51 -16.67
C ARG A 149 -1.91 -7.67 -15.60
N ILE A 150 -1.17 -6.90 -14.82
CA ILE A 150 -1.71 -6.01 -13.79
C ILE A 150 -2.61 -4.94 -14.42
N MET A 151 -2.17 -4.30 -15.50
CA MET A 151 -2.97 -3.29 -16.20
C MET A 151 -4.27 -3.87 -16.76
N ALA A 152 -4.24 -5.05 -17.38
CA ALA A 152 -5.43 -5.70 -17.93
C ALA A 152 -6.43 -6.03 -16.82
N MET A 153 -5.94 -6.57 -15.72
CA MET A 153 -6.75 -6.92 -14.57
C MET A 153 -7.39 -5.69 -13.90
N LEU A 154 -6.64 -4.61 -13.69
CA LEU A 154 -7.21 -3.34 -13.18
C LEU A 154 -8.29 -2.77 -14.11
N ARG A 155 -8.07 -2.81 -15.43
CA ARG A 155 -9.06 -2.37 -16.43
C ARG A 155 -10.34 -3.20 -16.37
N ASN A 156 -10.23 -4.51 -16.18
CA ASN A 156 -11.38 -5.40 -16.06
C ASN A 156 -12.25 -5.07 -14.83
N HIS A 157 -11.67 -4.45 -13.80
CA HIS A 157 -12.39 -3.97 -12.62
C HIS A 157 -12.78 -2.48 -12.71
N GLY A 158 -12.76 -1.90 -13.92
CA GLY A 158 -13.19 -0.53 -14.16
C GLY A 158 -12.21 0.56 -13.69
N VAL A 159 -10.99 0.19 -13.32
CA VAL A 159 -9.95 1.15 -12.93
C VAL A 159 -9.32 1.74 -14.18
N SER A 160 -9.23 3.07 -14.25
CA SER A 160 -8.50 3.76 -15.31
C SER A 160 -7.00 3.64 -15.07
N VAL A 161 -6.28 3.01 -16.00
CA VAL A 161 -4.85 2.71 -15.86
C VAL A 161 -4.01 3.58 -16.78
N ARG A 162 -3.02 4.28 -16.23
CA ARG A 162 -1.99 4.98 -17.00
C ARG A 162 -1.00 3.99 -17.61
N PRO A 163 -0.35 4.31 -18.75
CA PRO A 163 0.70 3.45 -19.31
C PRO A 163 1.80 3.17 -18.29
N MET A 164 2.32 1.95 -18.31
CA MET A 164 3.49 1.58 -17.52
C MET A 164 4.68 2.45 -17.90
N ALA A 165 5.44 2.90 -16.91
CA ALA A 165 6.69 3.61 -17.09
C ALA A 165 7.81 2.87 -16.36
N VAL A 166 8.95 2.71 -17.03
CA VAL A 166 10.16 2.20 -16.40
C VAL A 166 10.89 3.36 -15.75
N ILE A 167 11.18 3.24 -14.46
CA ILE A 167 11.97 4.23 -13.73
C ILE A 167 13.45 3.82 -13.72
N GLY A 168 14.33 4.77 -14.02
CA GLY A 168 15.77 4.57 -13.95
C GLY A 168 16.30 4.65 -12.52
N ALA A 169 17.56 4.26 -12.31
CA ALA A 169 18.19 4.25 -10.98
C ALA A 169 18.18 5.63 -10.29
N ALA A 170 18.23 6.73 -11.04
CA ALA A 170 18.17 8.08 -10.48
C ALA A 170 16.79 8.42 -9.90
N ASP A 171 15.71 8.07 -10.61
CA ASP A 171 14.33 8.24 -10.13
C ASP A 171 14.00 7.29 -8.99
N LEU A 172 14.55 6.08 -9.03
CA LEU A 172 14.40 5.09 -8.00
C LEU A 172 14.96 5.59 -6.66
N ARG A 173 16.19 6.12 -6.63
CA ARG A 173 16.80 6.71 -5.42
C ARG A 173 16.04 7.91 -4.85
N ARG A 174 15.17 8.55 -5.63
CA ARG A 174 14.31 9.66 -5.17
C ARG A 174 13.04 9.17 -4.49
N GLN A 175 12.70 7.89 -4.60
CA GLN A 175 11.51 7.36 -3.95
C GLN A 175 11.70 7.35 -2.43
N PRO A 176 10.74 7.87 -1.64
CA PRO A 176 10.89 8.00 -0.20
C PRO A 176 10.58 6.68 0.52
N THR A 177 11.15 5.57 0.06
CA THR A 177 11.02 4.24 0.66
C THR A 177 12.39 3.59 0.81
N SER A 178 12.52 2.69 1.79
CA SER A 178 13.77 1.97 2.05
C SER A 178 14.01 0.82 1.04
N TRP A 179 13.04 0.54 0.18
CA TRP A 179 13.06 -0.57 -0.79
C TRP A 179 13.32 -0.15 -2.24
N ALA A 180 13.64 1.13 -2.44
CA ALA A 180 14.03 1.69 -3.74
C ALA A 180 15.56 1.73 -3.89
#